data_AF-A0A933TCA2-F1
#
_entry.id   AF-A0A933TCA2-F1
#
_cell.length_a   1.000
_cell.length_b   1.000
_cell.length_c   1.000
_cell.angle_alpha   90.00
_cell.angle_beta   90.00
_cell.angle_gamma   90.00
#
_symmetry.space_group_name_H-M   'P 1'
#
loop_
_entity.id
_entity.type
_entity.pdbx_description
1 polymer ?
#
loop_
_entity_poly.entity_id
_entity_poly.type
_entity_poly.pdbx_seq_one_letter_code
_entity_poly.pdbx_strand_id
1 'polypeptide(L)'
;MIPIALRGLAFLVLDLALAWWLLRLFELGFGSVGGGADDADEERPDPSAGVRWALFFLLALFGALVLSWVEAGPRRPVEAAFLSAACAVVAAAAAAAAAHAGGIGSSAGTGRTDLLTAGAGGRGSGLGAASAGLSLGLLGCAQGALAGRWVPLSAAIARLGTGFAGGFLGLALPLAFAASLGLTAAVCLHPDFRGVRLRAALLLLLAWAAPTALVEWRLCAAWDFGPESLTQAAGVPAAAAASQVEVAVLRPSAGGAPFRCSRRVQAAEGVDASPESLERLDSYLKTHGHRSLFARQALAAVRLGWLLWWDADQALEAAMRSVPGRCGPDYRKALSLIAAGPLTPARFARLSTLDEAASGASDGFEDVNGSQLVFEAFATAFARFDDERRAQYWLGRVGNLWPINDKKLEVSPLQSLRSGVVWGRVFIDGRPASSVRVGLFLETESEVTRKTTFSLSASAFPDSEGNFVFRYLGSGRYHLELQGTVEQLRGDILGSPGVLSLSEASAAARLEPIRIFPRGRPAGEPAAPADEWLLAEPLGLGGVFPPVGRR
;
A
#
# COMPACT_ATOMS: atom_id res chain seq x y z
N MET A 1 0.90 -26.34 4.75
CA MET A 1 -0.25 -25.44 4.43
C MET A 1 -1.53 -26.12 4.88
N ILE A 2 -2.27 -25.52 5.81
CA ILE A 2 -3.60 -26.01 6.20
C ILE A 2 -4.61 -25.40 5.22
N PRO A 3 -5.44 -26.19 4.51
CA PRO A 3 -6.39 -25.66 3.52
C PRO A 3 -7.41 -24.72 4.18
N ILE A 4 -7.89 -23.73 3.41
CA ILE A 4 -8.85 -22.70 3.84
C ILE A 4 -10.11 -23.32 4.49
N ALA A 5 -10.52 -24.52 4.04
CA ALA A 5 -11.61 -25.29 4.65
C ALA A 5 -11.33 -25.74 6.09
N LEU A 6 -10.09 -26.10 6.43
CA LEU A 6 -9.70 -26.45 7.80
C LEU A 6 -9.62 -25.23 8.73
N ARG A 7 -9.36 -24.02 8.18
CA ARG A 7 -9.47 -22.78 8.97
C ARG A 7 -10.94 -22.50 9.33
N GLY A 8 -11.85 -22.65 8.37
CA GLY A 8 -13.30 -22.53 8.62
C GLY A 8 -13.80 -23.55 9.66
N LEU A 9 -13.33 -24.80 9.57
CA LEU A 9 -13.67 -25.85 10.55
C LEU A 9 -13.11 -25.52 11.95
N ALA A 10 -11.89 -24.99 12.04
CA ALA A 10 -11.30 -24.57 13.31
C ALA A 10 -12.07 -23.41 13.96
N PHE A 11 -12.58 -22.46 13.17
CA PHE A 11 -13.45 -21.38 13.67
C PHE A 11 -14.80 -21.90 14.16
N LEU A 12 -15.43 -22.81 13.40
CA LEU A 12 -16.68 -23.43 13.82
C LEU A 12 -16.53 -24.22 15.13
N VAL A 13 -15.42 -24.96 15.28
CA VAL A 13 -15.11 -25.72 16.50
C VAL A 13 -14.82 -24.79 17.68
N LEU A 14 -14.14 -23.65 17.45
CA LEU A 14 -13.87 -22.67 18.49
C LEU A 14 -15.16 -21.95 18.94
N ASP A 15 -16.04 -21.59 18.01
CA ASP A 15 -17.33 -20.96 18.31
C ASP A 15 -18.26 -21.91 19.05
N LEU A 16 -18.30 -23.19 18.67
CA LEU A 16 -19.06 -24.23 19.38
C LEU A 16 -18.48 -24.53 20.77
N ALA A 17 -17.15 -24.53 20.92
CA ALA A 17 -16.50 -24.70 22.21
C ALA A 17 -16.72 -23.49 23.14
N LEU A 18 -16.75 -22.27 22.61
CA LEU A 18 -17.04 -21.06 23.35
C LEU A 18 -18.51 -21.00 23.77
N ALA A 19 -19.44 -21.36 22.86
CA ALA A 19 -20.86 -21.48 23.18
C ALA A 19 -21.11 -22.53 24.27
N TRP A 20 -20.44 -23.69 24.19
CA TRP A 20 -20.51 -24.73 25.21
C TRP A 20 -19.91 -24.30 26.55
N TRP A 21 -18.79 -23.57 26.54
CA TRP A 21 -18.16 -23.04 27.75
C TRP A 21 -19.02 -21.98 28.45
N LEU A 22 -19.67 -21.11 27.69
CA LEU A 22 -20.64 -20.14 28.21
C LEU A 22 -21.89 -20.82 28.79
N LEU A 23 -22.36 -21.91 28.16
CA LEU A 23 -23.45 -22.74 28.70
C LEU A 23 -23.06 -23.42 30.02
N ARG A 24 -21.81 -23.91 30.13
CA ARG A 24 -21.29 -24.53 31.35
C ARG A 24 -21.08 -23.54 32.49
N LEU A 25 -20.63 -22.32 32.20
CA LEU A 25 -20.59 -21.24 33.17
C LEU A 25 -21.98 -20.85 33.67
N PHE A 26 -23.00 -20.96 32.81
CA PHE A 26 -24.39 -20.74 33.17
C PHE A 26 -24.91 -21.85 34.13
N GLU A 27 -24.58 -23.11 33.87
CA GLU A 27 -24.91 -24.23 34.78
C GLU A 27 -24.19 -24.14 36.13
N LEU A 28 -22.90 -23.77 36.13
CA LEU A 28 -22.09 -23.68 37.36
C LEU A 28 -22.42 -22.44 38.20
N GLY A 29 -22.91 -21.36 37.60
CA GLY A 29 -23.32 -20.14 38.31
C GLY A 29 -24.71 -20.20 38.95
N PHE A 30 -25.56 -21.14 38.54
CA PHE A 30 -26.95 -21.25 39.02
C PHE A 30 -27.33 -22.63 39.57
N GLY A 31 -26.49 -23.64 39.43
CA GLY A 31 -26.75 -25.02 39.87
C GLY A 31 -26.27 -25.33 41.30
N SER A 32 -26.62 -24.54 42.32
CA SER A 32 -26.51 -24.97 43.73
C SER A 32 -27.18 -24.00 44.72
N VAL A 33 -28.50 -23.88 44.66
CA VAL A 33 -29.36 -23.52 45.81
C VAL A 33 -30.65 -24.29 45.52
N GLY A 34 -31.03 -25.37 46.18
CA GLY A 34 -30.87 -25.80 47.55
C GLY A 34 -32.11 -26.67 47.78
N GLY A 35 -32.01 -27.98 47.53
CA GLY A 35 -33.06 -28.93 47.88
C GLY A 35 -32.98 -29.19 49.37
N GLY A 36 -33.76 -28.44 50.14
CA GLY A 36 -33.79 -28.57 51.59
C GLY A 36 -35.00 -27.88 52.20
N ALA A 37 -36.03 -28.70 52.43
CA ALA A 37 -37.12 -28.59 53.41
C ALA A 37 -38.13 -27.42 53.31
N ASP A 38 -39.40 -27.86 53.34
CA ASP A 38 -40.62 -27.19 53.83
C ASP A 38 -40.43 -25.82 54.49
N ASP A 39 -41.02 -24.78 53.89
CA ASP A 39 -42.07 -23.98 54.55
C ASP A 39 -42.68 -22.99 53.55
N ALA A 40 -43.99 -22.77 53.69
CA ALA A 40 -44.77 -21.88 52.85
C ALA A 40 -44.44 -20.42 53.17
N ASP A 41 -43.62 -19.78 52.33
CA ASP A 41 -43.34 -18.34 52.44
C ASP A 41 -43.37 -17.64 51.08
N GLU A 42 -43.93 -16.44 51.13
CA GLU A 42 -44.20 -15.46 50.08
C GLU A 42 -43.21 -15.45 48.90
N GLU A 43 -43.76 -15.62 47.70
CA GLU A 43 -43.07 -15.65 46.40
C GLU A 43 -42.39 -14.30 46.11
N ARG A 44 -41.17 -14.09 46.62
CA ARG A 44 -40.35 -12.93 46.25
C ARG A 44 -39.96 -13.03 44.77
N PRO A 45 -40.18 -11.99 43.96
CA PRO A 45 -39.80 -12.01 42.55
C PRO A 45 -38.29 -12.22 42.43
N ASP A 46 -37.91 -13.27 41.70
CA ASP A 46 -36.52 -13.68 41.51
C ASP A 46 -35.75 -12.58 40.75
N PRO A 47 -34.79 -11.88 41.39
CA PRO A 47 -33.98 -10.85 40.73
C PRO A 47 -33.12 -11.40 39.59
N SER A 48 -32.99 -12.73 39.46
CA SER A 48 -32.28 -13.38 38.36
C SER A 48 -33.01 -13.25 37.01
N ALA A 49 -34.34 -13.04 37.01
CA ALA A 49 -35.12 -12.93 35.78
C ALA A 49 -34.76 -11.68 34.96
N GLY A 50 -34.57 -10.53 35.62
CA GLY A 50 -34.19 -9.28 34.96
C GLY A 50 -32.79 -9.34 34.34
N VAL A 51 -31.85 -10.02 35.01
CA VAL A 51 -30.48 -10.24 34.50
C VAL A 51 -30.50 -11.16 33.28
N ARG A 52 -31.32 -12.22 33.29
CA ARG A 52 -31.48 -13.14 32.15
C ARG A 52 -32.04 -12.45 30.91
N TRP A 53 -33.06 -11.60 31.06
CA TRP A 53 -33.64 -10.83 29.96
C TRP A 53 -32.68 -9.78 29.38
N ALA A 54 -31.92 -9.09 30.24
CA ALA A 54 -30.89 -8.16 29.79
C ALA A 54 -29.77 -8.88 29.00
N LEU A 55 -29.37 -10.07 29.44
CA LEU A 55 -28.37 -10.88 28.75
C LEU A 55 -28.86 -11.38 27.39
N PHE A 56 -30.12 -11.82 27.32
CA PHE A 56 -30.74 -12.28 26.07
C PHE A 56 -30.83 -11.14 25.03
N PHE A 57 -31.24 -9.94 25.46
CA PHE A 57 -31.28 -8.77 24.58
C PHE A 57 -29.90 -8.35 24.10
N LEU A 58 -28.88 -8.40 24.96
CA LEU A 58 -27.50 -8.12 24.58
C LEU A 58 -26.97 -9.14 23.56
N LEU A 59 -27.30 -10.43 23.70
CA LEU A 59 -26.94 -11.49 22.75
C LEU A 59 -27.65 -11.36 21.40
N ALA A 60 -28.95 -11.06 21.39
CA ALA A 60 -29.71 -10.86 20.15
C ALA A 60 -29.21 -9.64 19.36
N LEU A 61 -28.90 -8.56 20.07
CA LEU A 61 -28.39 -7.33 19.48
C LEU A 61 -26.93 -7.48 19.01
N PHE A 62 -26.12 -8.28 19.71
CA PHE A 62 -24.79 -8.71 19.25
C PHE A 62 -24.89 -9.48 17.93
N GLY A 63 -25.82 -10.44 17.81
CA GLY A 63 -26.07 -11.17 16.57
C GLY A 63 -26.39 -10.23 15.40
N ALA A 64 -27.25 -9.24 15.62
CA ALA A 64 -27.61 -8.25 14.61
C ALA A 64 -26.43 -7.33 14.20
N LEU A 65 -25.59 -6.93 15.16
CA LEU A 65 -24.39 -6.11 14.90
C LEU A 65 -23.33 -6.87 14.10
N VAL A 66 -23.10 -8.14 14.42
CA VAL A 66 -22.16 -9.01 13.69
C VAL A 66 -22.64 -9.25 12.26
N LEU A 67 -23.93 -9.54 12.06
CA LEU A 67 -24.54 -9.70 10.73
C LEU A 67 -24.42 -8.42 9.91
N SER A 68 -24.73 -7.26 10.49
CA SER A 68 -24.62 -5.97 9.82
C SER A 68 -23.17 -5.61 9.47
N TRP A 69 -22.20 -5.95 10.33
CA TRP A 69 -20.77 -5.73 10.09
C TRP A 69 -20.23 -6.62 8.95
N VAL A 70 -20.64 -7.89 8.91
CA VAL A 70 -20.29 -8.83 7.84
C VAL A 70 -20.87 -8.38 6.49
N GLU A 71 -22.09 -7.86 6.47
CA GLU A 71 -22.74 -7.39 5.23
C GLU A 71 -22.25 -6.04 4.72
N ALA A 72 -21.90 -5.09 5.61
CA ALA A 72 -21.56 -3.72 5.21
C ALA A 72 -20.16 -3.60 4.57
N GLY A 73 -19.25 -4.53 4.86
CA GLY A 73 -17.86 -4.48 4.42
C GLY A 73 -17.09 -3.24 4.93
N PRO A 74 -15.75 -3.19 4.73
CA PRO A 74 -14.88 -2.17 5.32
C PRO A 74 -14.98 -0.77 4.68
N ARG A 75 -16.04 -0.45 3.92
CA ARG A 75 -16.11 0.77 3.07
C ARG A 75 -17.24 1.76 3.41
N ARG A 76 -18.04 1.53 4.45
CA ARG A 76 -19.09 2.47 4.92
C ARG A 76 -18.71 3.05 6.30
N PRO A 77 -19.32 4.16 6.76
CA PRO A 77 -18.98 4.75 8.06
C PRO A 77 -19.52 3.86 9.18
N VAL A 78 -18.78 2.78 9.47
CA VAL A 78 -19.00 1.82 10.55
C VAL A 78 -19.09 2.54 11.90
N GLU A 79 -18.42 3.68 12.04
CA GLU A 79 -18.45 4.55 13.21
C GLU A 79 -19.88 5.03 13.55
N ALA A 80 -20.68 5.44 12.55
CA ALA A 80 -22.04 5.92 12.78
C ALA A 80 -23.00 4.80 13.18
N ALA A 81 -22.86 3.62 12.57
CA ALA A 81 -23.66 2.44 12.92
C ALA A 81 -23.33 1.94 14.34
N PHE A 82 -22.04 1.88 14.68
CA PHE A 82 -21.58 1.44 16.00
C PHE A 82 -21.98 2.42 17.12
N LEU A 83 -21.82 3.73 16.89
CA LEU A 83 -22.31 4.78 17.80
C LEU A 83 -23.84 4.75 17.92
N SER A 84 -24.58 4.58 16.83
CA SER A 84 -26.04 4.51 16.88
C SER A 84 -26.55 3.28 17.63
N ALA A 85 -25.88 2.12 17.47
CA ALA A 85 -26.22 0.90 18.18
C ALA A 85 -25.83 0.99 19.67
N ALA A 86 -24.66 1.55 19.99
CA ALA A 86 -24.26 1.80 21.39
C ALA A 86 -25.23 2.78 22.08
N CYS A 87 -25.62 3.86 21.40
CA CYS A 87 -26.63 4.80 21.90
C CYS A 87 -28.01 4.14 22.05
N ALA A 88 -28.42 3.27 21.13
CA ALA A 88 -29.68 2.54 21.21
C ALA A 88 -29.69 1.53 22.38
N VAL A 89 -28.57 0.84 22.63
CA VAL A 89 -28.40 -0.07 23.79
C VAL A 89 -28.41 0.70 25.09
N VAL A 90 -27.71 1.83 25.16
CA VAL A 90 -27.71 2.71 26.33
C VAL A 90 -29.11 3.28 26.59
N ALA A 91 -29.82 3.72 25.55
CA ALA A 91 -31.19 4.22 25.65
C ALA A 91 -32.18 3.11 26.09
N ALA A 92 -32.04 1.89 25.55
CA ALA A 92 -32.85 0.75 25.93
C ALA A 92 -32.57 0.28 27.36
N ALA A 93 -31.30 0.24 27.78
CA ALA A 93 -30.90 -0.11 29.14
C ALA A 93 -31.34 0.95 30.16
N ALA A 94 -31.24 2.24 29.80
CA ALA A 94 -31.75 3.34 30.63
C ALA A 94 -33.28 3.31 30.74
N ALA A 95 -33.99 3.03 29.64
CA ALA A 95 -35.44 2.87 29.63
C ALA A 95 -35.90 1.65 30.45
N ALA A 96 -35.21 0.52 30.34
CA ALA A 96 -35.48 -0.69 31.12
C ALA A 96 -35.20 -0.48 32.61
N ALA A 97 -34.09 0.19 32.97
CA ALA A 97 -33.78 0.53 34.35
C ALA A 97 -34.79 1.52 34.96
N ALA A 98 -35.25 2.52 34.17
CA ALA A 98 -36.30 3.45 34.57
C ALA A 98 -37.66 2.74 34.75
N ALA A 99 -38.01 1.81 33.85
CA ALA A 99 -39.22 0.99 33.95
C ALA A 99 -39.19 0.07 35.17
N HIS A 100 -38.03 -0.51 35.50
CA HIS A 100 -37.90 -1.37 36.69
C HIS A 100 -37.93 -0.56 37.99
N ALA A 101 -37.35 0.64 38.01
CA ALA A 101 -37.46 1.57 39.15
C ALA A 101 -38.88 2.11 39.34
N GLY A 102 -39.66 2.27 38.25
CA GLY A 102 -41.07 2.66 38.31
C GLY A 102 -42.03 1.50 38.65
N GLY A 103 -41.70 0.27 38.27
CA GLY A 103 -42.52 -0.93 38.47
C GLY A 103 -42.58 -1.45 39.91
N ILE A 104 -41.63 -1.06 40.77
CA ILE A 104 -41.68 -1.37 42.22
C ILE A 104 -42.79 -0.56 42.93
N GLY A 105 -43.42 0.41 42.27
CA GLY A 105 -44.54 1.20 42.80
C GLY A 105 -45.95 0.76 42.36
N SER A 106 -46.12 -0.23 41.48
CA SER A 106 -47.44 -0.55 40.90
C SER A 106 -47.93 -1.99 41.12
N SER A 107 -47.53 -2.64 42.20
CA SER A 107 -48.16 -3.90 42.67
C SER A 107 -49.08 -3.68 43.87
N ALA A 108 -49.78 -2.54 43.92
CA ALA A 108 -50.83 -2.26 44.91
C ALA A 108 -52.16 -2.03 44.20
N GLY A 109 -52.96 -3.09 44.14
CA GLY A 109 -54.34 -3.12 43.64
C GLY A 109 -54.72 -4.58 43.43
N THR A 110 -55.21 -5.28 44.45
CA THR A 110 -56.58 -5.09 44.92
C THR A 110 -56.69 -4.98 46.45
N GLY A 111 -56.83 -3.75 46.94
CA GLY A 111 -57.14 -3.46 48.35
C GLY A 111 -57.56 -2.01 48.48
N ARG A 112 -58.86 -1.77 48.35
CA ARG A 112 -59.52 -0.47 48.47
C ARG A 112 -59.37 0.02 49.93
N THR A 113 -59.08 1.31 50.09
CA THR A 113 -58.93 2.11 51.34
C THR A 113 -57.56 2.08 52.03
N ASP A 114 -56.62 2.92 51.56
CA ASP A 114 -55.75 3.77 52.41
C ASP A 114 -54.91 4.69 51.51
N LEU A 115 -55.62 5.60 50.87
CA LEU A 115 -55.07 6.66 50.04
C LEU A 115 -55.08 7.93 50.90
N LEU A 116 -54.08 8.13 51.76
CA LEU A 116 -53.70 9.45 52.31
C LEU A 116 -52.43 9.48 53.20
N THR A 117 -51.67 8.38 53.35
CA THR A 117 -50.40 8.36 54.13
C THR A 117 -49.17 7.85 53.36
N ALA A 118 -49.19 7.84 52.03
CA ALA A 118 -48.03 7.49 51.19
C ALA A 118 -47.28 8.73 50.64
N GLY A 119 -47.25 9.83 51.40
CA GLY A 119 -46.69 11.11 50.96
C GLY A 119 -45.47 11.56 51.79
N ALA A 120 -44.34 10.84 51.75
CA ALA A 120 -43.03 11.40 52.13
C ALA A 120 -41.80 10.52 51.84
N GLY A 121 -41.93 9.19 51.71
CA GLY A 121 -40.77 8.28 51.66
C GLY A 121 -40.17 7.98 50.28
N GLY A 122 -40.88 8.25 49.18
CA GLY A 122 -40.54 7.74 47.85
C GLY A 122 -39.63 8.63 46.98
N ARG A 123 -39.35 9.87 47.38
CA ARG A 123 -38.55 10.81 46.54
C ARG A 123 -37.06 10.49 46.49
N GLY A 124 -36.53 9.74 47.46
CA GLY A 124 -35.10 9.40 47.52
C GLY A 124 -34.68 8.27 46.56
N SER A 125 -35.57 7.34 46.22
CA SER A 125 -35.24 6.19 45.37
C SER A 125 -35.19 6.54 43.87
N GLY A 126 -36.06 7.45 43.41
CA GLY A 126 -36.11 7.88 42.01
C GLY A 126 -34.88 8.67 41.56
N LEU A 127 -34.35 9.56 42.41
CA LEU A 127 -33.12 10.32 42.11
C LEU A 127 -31.88 9.41 42.06
N GLY A 128 -31.81 8.42 42.95
CA GLY A 128 -30.74 7.42 42.94
C GLY A 128 -30.76 6.57 41.66
N ALA A 129 -31.93 6.11 41.23
CA ALA A 129 -32.08 5.36 39.98
C ALA A 129 -31.74 6.22 38.73
N ALA A 130 -32.19 7.48 38.69
CA ALA A 130 -31.88 8.40 37.60
C ALA A 130 -30.37 8.70 37.50
N SER A 131 -29.71 8.93 38.64
CA SER A 131 -28.25 9.15 38.67
C SER A 131 -27.45 7.91 38.24
N ALA A 132 -27.90 6.71 38.61
CA ALA A 132 -27.27 5.46 38.18
C ALA A 132 -27.45 5.21 36.68
N GLY A 133 -28.64 5.47 36.13
CA GLY A 133 -28.91 5.40 34.69
C GLY A 133 -28.07 6.40 33.89
N LEU A 134 -27.96 7.64 34.36
CA LEU A 134 -27.13 8.68 33.73
C LEU A 134 -25.65 8.32 33.77
N SER A 135 -25.16 7.81 34.89
CA SER A 135 -23.76 7.35 35.03
C SER A 135 -23.46 6.17 34.11
N LEU A 136 -24.36 5.19 34.04
CA LEU A 136 -24.26 4.07 33.11
C LEU A 136 -24.20 4.56 31.66
N GLY A 137 -25.06 5.50 31.29
CA GLY A 137 -25.10 6.04 29.94
C GLY A 137 -23.82 6.79 29.56
N LEU A 138 -23.30 7.64 30.46
CA LEU A 138 -22.03 8.33 30.23
C LEU A 138 -20.86 7.37 30.10
N LEU A 139 -20.78 6.35 30.96
CA LEU A 139 -19.72 5.34 30.89
C LEU A 139 -19.81 4.49 29.63
N GLY A 140 -21.02 4.07 29.25
CA GLY A 140 -21.27 3.32 28.01
C GLY A 140 -20.91 4.13 26.77
N CYS A 141 -21.25 5.43 26.74
CA CYS A 141 -20.84 6.33 25.66
C CYS A 141 -19.33 6.51 25.60
N ALA A 142 -18.65 6.68 26.74
CA ALA A 142 -17.20 6.82 26.78
C ALA A 142 -16.47 5.55 26.34
N GLN A 143 -16.94 4.37 26.79
CA GLN A 143 -16.44 3.07 26.32
C GLN A 143 -16.71 2.87 24.82
N GLY A 144 -17.90 3.25 24.34
CA GLY A 144 -18.26 3.17 22.92
C GLY A 144 -17.39 4.06 22.04
N ALA A 145 -17.10 5.29 22.49
CA ALA A 145 -16.19 6.19 21.80
C ALA A 145 -14.78 5.59 21.72
N LEU A 146 -14.24 5.04 22.82
CA LEU A 146 -12.93 4.38 22.85
C LEU A 146 -12.89 3.13 21.97
N ALA A 147 -13.93 2.28 22.03
CA ALA A 147 -14.07 1.11 21.18
C ALA A 147 -14.11 1.49 19.69
N GLY A 148 -14.82 2.57 19.33
CA GLY A 148 -14.84 3.10 17.96
C GLY A 148 -13.44 3.41 17.42
N ARG A 149 -12.53 3.93 18.26
CA ARG A 149 -11.14 4.23 17.87
C ARG A 149 -10.33 2.97 17.54
N TRP A 150 -10.70 1.80 18.05
CA TRP A 150 -9.99 0.56 17.73
C TRP A 150 -10.25 0.05 16.31
N VAL A 151 -11.31 0.50 15.64
CA VAL A 151 -11.57 0.13 14.24
C VAL A 151 -10.45 0.62 13.32
N PRO A 152 -10.09 1.92 13.24
CA PRO A 152 -8.95 2.36 12.45
C PRO A 152 -7.60 1.85 12.99
N LEU A 153 -7.45 1.69 14.32
CA LEU A 153 -6.21 1.14 14.90
C LEU A 153 -5.98 -0.32 14.51
N SER A 154 -7.03 -1.16 14.49
CA SER A 154 -6.91 -2.56 14.07
C SER A 154 -6.60 -2.70 12.58
N ALA A 155 -7.20 -1.84 11.74
CA ALA A 155 -6.87 -1.75 10.32
C ALA A 155 -5.42 -1.30 10.11
N ALA A 156 -4.94 -0.33 10.88
CA ALA A 156 -3.53 0.08 10.86
C ALA A 156 -2.62 -1.10 11.24
N ILE A 157 -2.88 -1.78 12.36
CA ILE A 157 -2.14 -2.97 12.81
C ILE A 157 -2.14 -4.08 11.75
N ALA A 158 -3.25 -4.32 11.06
CA ALA A 158 -3.31 -5.29 9.97
C ALA A 158 -2.36 -4.90 8.81
N ARG A 159 -2.31 -3.60 8.45
CA ARG A 159 -1.41 -3.08 7.41
C ARG A 159 0.06 -3.15 7.79
N LEU A 160 0.40 -3.26 9.08
CA LEU A 160 1.78 -3.41 9.57
C LEU A 160 2.36 -4.82 9.37
N GLY A 161 1.61 -5.75 8.75
CA GLY A 161 2.06 -7.13 8.50
C GLY A 161 1.59 -8.14 9.54
N THR A 162 0.97 -7.69 10.64
CA THR A 162 0.31 -8.59 11.61
C THR A 162 -1.16 -8.78 11.24
N GLY A 163 -1.43 -9.26 10.02
CA GLY A 163 -2.80 -9.43 9.50
C GLY A 163 -3.68 -10.32 10.39
N PHE A 164 -3.09 -11.35 11.01
CA PHE A 164 -3.79 -12.19 11.98
C PHE A 164 -4.16 -11.41 13.26
N ALA A 165 -3.23 -10.64 13.84
CA ALA A 165 -3.51 -9.87 15.05
C ALA A 165 -4.52 -8.76 14.78
N GLY A 166 -4.41 -8.06 13.65
CA GLY A 166 -5.38 -7.03 13.24
C GLY A 166 -6.76 -7.61 12.97
N GLY A 167 -6.84 -8.75 12.27
CA GLY A 167 -8.11 -9.45 12.01
C GLY A 167 -8.74 -10.02 13.28
N PHE A 168 -7.94 -10.64 14.16
CA PHE A 168 -8.39 -11.16 15.44
C PHE A 168 -8.88 -10.03 16.36
N LEU A 169 -8.16 -8.91 16.43
CA LEU A 169 -8.61 -7.72 17.16
C LEU A 169 -9.94 -7.21 16.59
N GLY A 170 -10.10 -7.16 15.27
CA GLY A 170 -11.37 -6.80 14.63
C GLY A 170 -12.56 -7.68 15.05
N LEU A 171 -12.33 -8.99 15.23
CA LEU A 171 -13.36 -9.94 15.67
C LEU A 171 -13.58 -9.96 17.19
N ALA A 172 -12.52 -9.75 17.98
CA ALA A 172 -12.58 -9.78 19.44
C ALA A 172 -13.11 -8.48 20.04
N LEU A 173 -12.97 -7.35 19.33
CA LEU A 173 -13.37 -6.03 19.83
C LEU A 173 -14.87 -5.94 20.20
N PRO A 174 -15.82 -6.42 19.38
CA PRO A 174 -17.23 -6.36 19.71
C PRO A 174 -17.58 -7.21 20.95
N LEU A 175 -16.93 -8.39 21.09
CA LEU A 175 -17.11 -9.27 22.24
C LEU A 175 -16.57 -8.62 23.52
N ALA A 176 -15.36 -8.05 23.47
CA ALA A 176 -14.77 -7.32 24.58
C ALA A 176 -15.62 -6.11 24.97
N PHE A 177 -16.16 -5.39 23.99
CA PHE A 177 -17.05 -4.24 24.22
C PHE A 177 -18.35 -4.67 24.90
N ALA A 178 -19.05 -5.67 24.37
CA ALA A 178 -20.28 -6.20 24.96
C ALA A 178 -20.06 -6.70 26.39
N ALA A 179 -18.97 -7.43 26.64
CA ALA A 179 -18.60 -7.87 27.99
C ALA A 179 -18.32 -6.69 28.93
N SER A 180 -17.63 -5.65 28.44
CA SER A 180 -17.34 -4.46 29.25
C SER A 180 -18.59 -3.64 29.58
N LEU A 181 -19.57 -3.57 28.67
CA LEU A 181 -20.88 -2.96 28.94
C LEU A 181 -21.65 -3.77 29.99
N GLY A 182 -21.65 -5.10 29.88
CA GLY A 182 -22.25 -5.99 30.87
C GLY A 182 -21.64 -5.82 32.27
N LEU A 183 -20.30 -5.74 32.36
CA LEU A 183 -19.59 -5.47 33.62
C LEU A 183 -19.91 -4.08 34.17
N THR A 184 -19.99 -3.07 33.30
CA THR A 184 -20.34 -1.70 33.69
C THR A 184 -21.76 -1.63 34.25
N ALA A 185 -22.70 -2.35 33.63
CA ALA A 185 -24.06 -2.51 34.14
C ALA A 185 -24.10 -3.22 35.48
N ALA A 186 -23.36 -4.32 35.65
CA ALA A 186 -23.25 -5.03 36.92
C ALA A 186 -22.70 -4.13 38.04
N VAL A 187 -21.62 -3.38 37.79
CA VAL A 187 -21.02 -2.46 38.76
C VAL A 187 -21.97 -1.33 39.16
N CYS A 188 -22.75 -0.79 38.21
CA CYS A 188 -23.67 0.31 38.48
C CYS A 188 -24.95 -0.14 39.21
N LEU A 189 -25.47 -1.32 38.87
CA LEU A 189 -26.79 -1.78 39.34
C LEU A 189 -26.71 -2.66 40.60
N HIS A 190 -25.65 -3.47 40.76
CA HIS A 190 -25.57 -4.44 41.85
C HIS A 190 -25.31 -3.75 43.21
N PRO A 191 -26.00 -4.14 44.30
CA PRO A 191 -25.91 -3.49 45.60
C PRO A 191 -24.52 -3.59 46.23
N ASP A 192 -23.83 -4.71 46.06
CA ASP A 192 -22.53 -4.98 46.69
C ASP A 192 -21.42 -4.01 46.28
N PHE A 193 -21.53 -3.40 45.11
CA PHE A 193 -20.52 -2.45 44.63
C PHE A 193 -20.71 -1.02 45.14
N ARG A 194 -21.76 -0.70 45.91
CA ARG A 194 -22.10 0.68 46.33
C ARG A 194 -20.92 1.51 46.84
N GLY A 195 -20.03 0.93 47.66
CA GLY A 195 -18.86 1.61 48.21
C GLY A 195 -17.68 1.78 47.24
N VAL A 196 -17.67 1.05 46.12
CA VAL A 196 -16.55 1.01 45.16
C VAL A 196 -16.96 1.34 43.72
N ARG A 197 -18.25 1.68 43.45
CA ARG A 197 -18.80 1.87 42.10
C ARG A 197 -17.95 2.80 41.24
N LEU A 198 -17.60 3.97 41.77
CA LEU A 198 -16.82 4.96 41.03
C LEU A 198 -15.43 4.41 40.68
N ARG A 199 -14.75 3.74 41.63
CA ARG A 199 -13.43 3.15 41.39
C ARG A 199 -13.51 2.04 40.35
N ALA A 200 -14.48 1.14 40.46
CA ALA A 200 -14.69 0.04 39.51
C ALA A 200 -15.05 0.56 38.10
N ALA A 201 -15.93 1.57 38.01
CA ALA A 201 -16.28 2.23 36.75
C ALA A 201 -15.06 2.92 36.10
N LEU A 202 -14.26 3.64 36.89
CA LEU A 202 -13.02 4.26 36.41
C LEU A 202 -12.01 3.21 35.94
N LEU A 203 -11.87 2.09 36.64
CA LEU A 203 -10.99 0.99 36.23
C LEU A 203 -11.46 0.36 34.90
N LEU A 204 -12.76 0.14 34.73
CA LEU A 204 -13.32 -0.35 33.47
C LEU A 204 -13.12 0.64 32.33
N LEU A 205 -13.23 1.95 32.59
CA LEU A 205 -12.94 2.97 31.58
C LEU A 205 -11.44 3.04 31.26
N LEU A 206 -10.57 2.98 32.27
CA LEU A 206 -9.11 2.95 32.12
C LEU A 206 -8.63 1.72 31.34
N ALA A 207 -9.29 0.57 31.52
CA ALA A 207 -9.02 -0.65 30.77
C ALA A 207 -9.23 -0.48 29.25
N TRP A 208 -10.08 0.47 28.83
CA TRP A 208 -10.18 0.88 27.44
C TRP A 208 -9.25 2.04 27.09
N ALA A 209 -9.20 3.09 27.92
CA ALA A 209 -8.49 4.32 27.61
C ALA A 209 -6.97 4.13 27.52
N ALA A 210 -6.37 3.42 28.48
CA ALA A 210 -4.92 3.27 28.54
C ALA A 210 -4.36 2.44 27.37
N PRO A 211 -4.92 1.27 27.00
CA PRO A 211 -4.49 0.54 25.82
C PRO A 211 -4.72 1.32 24.51
N THR A 212 -5.85 2.03 24.39
CA THR A 212 -6.15 2.84 23.20
C THR A 212 -5.11 3.94 23.01
N ALA A 213 -4.85 4.72 24.06
CA ALA A 213 -3.89 5.81 24.02
C ALA A 213 -2.46 5.30 23.80
N LEU A 214 -2.08 4.17 24.42
CA LEU A 214 -0.77 3.57 24.25
C LEU A 214 -0.55 3.06 22.82
N VAL A 215 -1.54 2.38 22.24
CA VAL A 215 -1.46 1.87 20.87
C VAL A 215 -1.44 3.01 19.87
N GLU A 216 -2.32 4.00 20.03
CA GLU A 216 -2.33 5.19 19.19
C GLU A 216 -1.00 5.94 19.26
N TRP A 217 -0.50 6.24 20.47
CA TRP A 217 0.80 6.89 20.63
C TRP A 217 1.93 6.10 19.94
N ARG A 218 1.95 4.78 20.07
CA ARG A 218 2.93 3.93 19.38
C ARG A 218 2.76 3.93 17.87
N LEU A 219 1.54 3.95 17.36
CA LEU A 219 1.27 4.01 15.92
C LEU A 219 1.59 5.40 15.35
N CYS A 220 1.33 6.48 16.08
CA CYS A 220 1.74 7.83 15.71
C CYS A 220 3.27 7.92 15.68
N ALA A 221 3.94 7.49 16.76
CA ALA A 221 5.38 7.64 16.92
C ALA A 221 6.21 6.71 16.01
N ALA A 222 5.71 5.52 15.69
CA ALA A 222 6.49 4.51 14.96
C ALA A 222 5.98 4.21 13.54
N TRP A 223 4.80 4.71 13.16
CA TRP A 223 4.13 4.30 11.91
C TRP A 223 3.38 5.41 11.17
N ASP A 224 3.52 6.67 11.61
CA ASP A 224 2.82 7.83 11.04
C ASP A 224 1.30 7.64 10.98
N PHE A 225 0.71 7.15 12.06
CA PHE A 225 -0.74 7.20 12.22
C PHE A 225 -1.16 8.64 12.55
N GLY A 226 -2.09 9.20 11.77
CA GLY A 226 -2.59 10.57 11.95
C GLY A 226 -2.69 11.35 10.62
N PRO A 227 -1.61 11.47 9.84
CA PRO A 227 -1.67 12.03 8.49
C PRO A 227 -2.68 11.28 7.62
N GLU A 228 -3.47 12.01 6.84
CA GLU A 228 -4.50 11.43 5.97
C GLU A 228 -3.91 10.89 4.66
N SER A 229 -2.72 11.35 4.28
CA SER A 229 -2.09 11.04 3.00
C SER A 229 -0.57 11.10 3.07
N LEU A 230 0.08 10.46 2.10
CA LEU A 230 1.54 10.50 1.94
C LEU A 230 2.07 11.93 1.74
N THR A 231 1.31 12.81 1.09
CA THR A 231 1.70 14.22 0.90
C THR A 231 1.88 14.93 2.22
N GLN A 232 0.94 14.72 3.15
CA GLN A 232 1.00 15.27 4.50
C GLN A 232 2.10 14.61 5.34
N ALA A 233 2.24 13.28 5.26
CA ALA A 233 3.23 12.54 6.06
C ALA A 233 4.68 12.86 5.64
N ALA A 234 4.96 12.91 4.34
CA ALA A 234 6.30 13.14 3.81
C ALA A 234 6.59 14.62 3.47
N GLY A 235 5.60 15.51 3.63
CA GLY A 235 5.76 16.94 3.28
C GLY A 235 6.03 17.17 1.80
N VAL A 236 5.41 16.37 0.93
CA VAL A 236 5.57 16.45 -0.54
C VAL A 236 4.30 16.98 -1.20
N PRO A 237 4.41 17.77 -2.28
CA PRO A 237 3.24 18.25 -3.01
C PRO A 237 2.39 17.10 -3.57
N ALA A 238 1.08 17.33 -3.67
CA ALA A 238 0.17 16.40 -4.32
C ALA A 238 0.38 16.36 -5.84
N ALA A 239 -0.06 15.28 -6.47
CA ALA A 239 0.01 15.12 -7.94
C ALA A 239 -0.64 16.28 -8.72
N ALA A 240 -1.61 16.99 -8.14
CA ALA A 240 -2.22 18.16 -8.77
C ALA A 240 -1.24 19.34 -8.97
N ALA A 241 -0.18 19.42 -8.16
CA ALA A 241 0.88 20.41 -8.28
C ALA A 241 2.04 19.94 -9.18
N ALA A 242 1.96 18.71 -9.72
CA ALA A 242 3.03 18.13 -10.49
C ALA A 242 3.25 18.86 -11.83
N SER A 243 4.53 19.00 -12.20
CA SER A 243 4.90 19.61 -13.47
C SER A 243 4.44 18.77 -14.67
N GLN A 244 4.09 19.47 -15.75
CA GLN A 244 3.81 18.84 -17.02
C GLN A 244 5.05 18.94 -17.92
N VAL A 245 5.43 17.83 -18.52
CA VAL A 245 6.49 17.79 -19.53
C VAL A 245 5.90 17.37 -20.86
N GLU A 246 6.54 17.80 -21.94
CA GLU A 246 6.27 17.28 -23.27
C GLU A 246 7.29 16.19 -23.59
N VAL A 247 6.80 15.10 -24.19
CA VAL A 247 7.62 13.98 -24.65
C VAL A 247 7.40 13.81 -26.14
N ALA A 248 8.45 14.02 -26.93
CA ALA A 248 8.46 13.80 -28.37
C ALA A 248 9.11 12.46 -28.70
N VAL A 249 8.33 11.53 -29.24
CA VAL A 249 8.79 10.21 -29.68
C VAL A 249 9.25 10.32 -31.13
N LEU A 250 10.55 10.15 -31.38
CA LEU A 250 11.18 10.30 -32.69
C LEU A 250 11.10 9.00 -33.50
N ARG A 251 9.88 8.50 -33.67
CA ARG A 251 9.53 7.30 -34.43
C ARG A 251 8.37 7.62 -35.37
N PRO A 252 8.35 7.06 -36.60
CA PRO A 252 7.21 7.20 -37.49
C PRO A 252 5.92 6.73 -36.81
N SER A 253 4.92 7.62 -36.77
CA SER A 253 3.57 7.26 -36.32
C SER A 253 2.83 6.48 -37.41
N ALA A 254 1.76 5.77 -37.05
CA ALA A 254 0.93 5.04 -38.01
C ALA A 254 0.36 5.93 -39.15
N GLY A 255 0.30 7.25 -38.94
CA GLY A 255 -0.11 8.24 -39.95
C GLY A 255 1.03 8.79 -40.82
N GLY A 256 2.24 8.23 -40.75
CA GLY A 256 3.39 8.66 -41.56
C GLY A 256 4.12 9.91 -41.03
N ALA A 257 3.62 10.56 -39.97
CA ALA A 257 4.33 11.67 -39.34
C ALA A 257 5.66 11.17 -38.71
N PRO A 258 6.78 11.90 -38.89
CA PRO A 258 8.11 11.43 -38.48
C PRO A 258 8.34 11.39 -36.96
N PHE A 259 7.43 11.99 -36.17
CA PHE A 259 7.45 11.96 -34.71
C PHE A 259 6.04 12.12 -34.13
N ARG A 260 5.88 11.86 -32.83
CA ARG A 260 4.65 12.10 -32.06
C ARG A 260 4.96 12.80 -30.74
N CYS A 261 4.30 13.92 -30.47
CA CYS A 261 4.37 14.57 -29.16
C CYS A 261 3.22 14.10 -28.24
N SER A 262 3.51 13.99 -26.95
CA SER A 262 2.55 13.69 -25.90
C SER A 262 2.89 14.47 -24.64
N ARG A 263 1.88 15.01 -23.96
CA ARG A 263 2.07 15.64 -22.65
C ARG A 263 1.98 14.58 -21.56
N ARG A 264 2.91 14.61 -20.60
CA ARG A 264 2.93 13.71 -19.45
C ARG A 264 3.00 14.52 -18.16
N VAL A 265 2.20 14.11 -17.18
CA VAL A 265 2.25 14.66 -15.82
C VAL A 265 3.33 13.90 -15.05
N GLN A 266 4.23 14.63 -14.38
CA GLN A 266 5.29 14.06 -13.55
C GLN A 266 4.77 13.73 -12.15
N ALA A 267 3.83 12.77 -12.07
CA ALA A 267 3.24 12.33 -10.81
C ALA A 267 3.24 10.80 -10.71
N ALA A 268 3.44 10.29 -9.50
CA ALA A 268 3.42 8.86 -9.17
C ALA A 268 2.65 8.64 -7.88
N GLU A 269 1.78 7.62 -7.81
CA GLU A 269 1.04 7.26 -6.59
C GLU A 269 0.30 8.43 -5.88
N GLY A 270 -0.19 9.41 -6.66
CA GLY A 270 -0.92 10.57 -6.13
C GLY A 270 -0.04 11.71 -5.58
N VAL A 271 1.29 11.60 -5.68
CA VAL A 271 2.25 12.63 -5.28
C VAL A 271 2.99 13.22 -6.49
N ASP A 272 3.49 14.44 -6.33
CA ASP A 272 4.45 15.03 -7.27
C ASP A 272 5.73 14.18 -7.33
N ALA A 273 6.22 13.93 -8.53
CA ALA A 273 7.39 13.10 -8.77
C ALA A 273 8.62 13.92 -9.16
N SER A 274 8.69 15.23 -8.87
CA SER A 274 9.91 16.02 -9.09
C SER A 274 11.11 15.43 -8.34
N PRO A 275 12.36 15.65 -8.79
CA PRO A 275 13.54 15.06 -8.14
C PRO A 275 13.62 15.40 -6.64
N GLU A 276 13.30 16.64 -6.26
CA GLU A 276 13.24 17.07 -4.86
C GLU A 276 12.19 16.29 -4.06
N SER A 277 11.00 16.06 -4.62
CA SER A 277 9.95 15.25 -3.99
C SER A 277 10.38 13.80 -3.84
N LEU A 278 11.05 13.21 -4.83
CA LEU A 278 11.57 11.84 -4.77
C LEU A 278 12.66 11.69 -3.71
N GLU A 279 13.57 12.66 -3.59
CA GLU A 279 14.58 12.69 -2.52
C GLU A 279 13.97 12.84 -1.13
N ARG A 280 12.90 13.64 -0.99
CA ARG A 280 12.13 13.74 0.27
C ARG A 280 11.45 12.42 0.61
N LEU A 281 10.83 11.75 -0.36
CA LEU A 281 10.23 10.43 -0.15
C LEU A 281 11.28 9.38 0.21
N ASP A 282 12.45 9.43 -0.40
CA ASP A 282 13.56 8.54 -0.06
C ASP A 282 14.06 8.78 1.37
N SER A 283 14.24 10.04 1.75
CA SER A 283 14.60 10.46 3.10
C SER A 283 13.54 10.03 4.12
N TYR A 284 12.26 10.21 3.77
CA TYR A 284 11.13 9.76 4.57
C TYR A 284 11.17 8.25 4.83
N LEU A 285 11.38 7.44 3.78
CA LEU A 285 11.52 5.99 3.91
C LEU A 285 12.70 5.59 4.81
N LYS A 286 13.85 6.27 4.67
CA LYS A 286 15.06 6.02 5.47
C LYS A 286 14.87 6.38 6.93
N THR A 287 14.36 7.57 7.24
CA THR A 287 14.12 8.07 8.60
C THR A 287 13.20 7.14 9.39
N HIS A 288 12.17 6.61 8.73
CA HIS A 288 11.21 5.69 9.36
C HIS A 288 11.64 4.22 9.27
N GLY A 289 12.85 3.92 8.76
CA GLY A 289 13.33 2.55 8.61
C GLY A 289 12.39 1.66 7.78
N HIS A 290 11.70 2.25 6.79
CA HIS A 290 10.67 1.62 5.96
C HIS A 290 9.46 1.10 6.77
N ARG A 291 9.21 1.70 7.94
CA ARG A 291 8.08 1.41 8.82
C ARG A 291 7.12 2.60 8.82
N SER A 292 6.11 2.54 7.97
CA SER A 292 5.02 3.52 7.93
C SER A 292 3.82 2.94 7.22
N LEU A 293 2.62 3.42 7.55
CA LEU A 293 1.40 3.12 6.79
C LEU A 293 1.52 3.51 5.31
N PHE A 294 2.33 4.51 4.99
CA PHE A 294 2.59 5.00 3.64
C PHE A 294 3.88 4.42 3.02
N ALA A 295 4.63 3.57 3.71
CA ALA A 295 5.91 3.07 3.22
C ALA A 295 5.81 2.36 1.86
N ARG A 296 4.76 1.56 1.64
CA ARG A 296 4.55 0.88 0.35
C ARG A 296 4.24 1.88 -0.78
N GLN A 297 3.40 2.87 -0.50
CA GLN A 297 3.03 3.91 -1.46
C GLN A 297 4.24 4.80 -1.78
N ALA A 298 5.01 5.22 -0.77
CA ALA A 298 6.24 5.99 -0.95
C ALA A 298 7.28 5.20 -1.76
N LEU A 299 7.48 3.92 -1.48
CA LEU A 299 8.42 3.08 -2.24
C LEU A 299 7.98 2.91 -3.70
N ALA A 300 6.68 2.71 -3.94
CA ALA A 300 6.13 2.66 -5.30
C ALA A 300 6.30 4.01 -6.04
N ALA A 301 6.03 5.12 -5.36
CA ALA A 301 6.22 6.47 -5.88
C ALA A 301 7.68 6.72 -6.28
N VAL A 302 8.65 6.34 -5.43
CA VAL A 302 10.09 6.47 -5.73
C VAL A 302 10.50 5.58 -6.91
N ARG A 303 10.06 4.31 -6.94
CA ARG A 303 10.37 3.36 -8.03
C ARG A 303 9.84 3.84 -9.39
N LEU A 304 8.63 4.40 -9.41
CA LEU A 304 8.02 4.90 -10.65
C LEU A 304 8.54 6.29 -11.02
N GLY A 305 8.72 7.17 -10.05
CA GLY A 305 9.07 8.58 -10.24
C GLY A 305 10.40 8.77 -10.95
N TRP A 306 11.45 8.03 -10.54
CA TRP A 306 12.75 8.11 -11.22
C TRP A 306 12.68 7.71 -12.69
N LEU A 307 11.76 6.81 -13.06
CA LEU A 307 11.53 6.45 -14.46
C LEU A 307 10.76 7.49 -15.25
N LEU A 308 9.88 8.26 -14.60
CA LEU A 308 9.21 9.39 -15.26
C LEU A 308 10.20 10.51 -15.60
N TRP A 309 11.28 10.60 -14.83
CA TRP A 309 12.46 11.43 -15.13
C TRP A 309 13.51 10.71 -15.97
N TRP A 310 13.28 9.50 -16.45
CA TRP A 310 14.29 8.75 -17.22
C TRP A 310 15.64 8.57 -16.50
N ASP A 311 15.68 8.57 -15.16
CA ASP A 311 16.86 8.16 -14.39
C ASP A 311 16.79 6.66 -14.13
N ALA A 312 17.32 5.89 -15.08
CA ALA A 312 17.25 4.43 -15.04
C ALA A 312 18.08 3.83 -13.90
N ASP A 313 19.16 4.48 -13.48
CA ASP A 313 20.03 3.98 -12.42
C ASP A 313 19.41 4.21 -11.04
N GLN A 314 18.88 5.42 -10.76
CA GLN A 314 18.12 5.67 -9.52
C GLN A 314 16.86 4.79 -9.44
N ALA A 315 16.17 4.60 -10.56
CA ALA A 315 15.03 3.68 -10.61
C ALA A 315 15.42 2.23 -10.34
N LEU A 316 16.57 1.78 -10.86
CA LEU A 316 17.09 0.45 -10.60
C LEU A 316 17.46 0.28 -9.12
N GLU A 317 18.12 1.27 -8.51
CA GLU A 317 18.45 1.26 -7.08
C GLU A 317 17.19 1.23 -6.20
N ALA A 318 16.16 2.01 -6.55
CA ALA A 318 14.86 1.97 -5.88
C ALA A 318 14.16 0.61 -6.04
N ALA A 319 14.24 -0.01 -7.22
CA ALA A 319 13.66 -1.33 -7.48
C ALA A 319 14.40 -2.44 -6.72
N MET A 320 15.73 -2.40 -6.67
CA MET A 320 16.58 -3.36 -5.96
C MET A 320 16.48 -3.26 -4.44
N ARG A 321 15.90 -2.18 -3.91
CA ARG A 321 15.85 -1.93 -2.48
C ARG A 321 15.18 -3.08 -1.73
N SER A 322 15.93 -3.64 -0.79
CA SER A 322 15.50 -4.69 0.13
C SER A 322 15.78 -4.26 1.57
N VAL A 323 14.79 -4.43 2.44
CA VAL A 323 14.93 -4.26 3.88
C VAL A 323 14.30 -5.50 4.53
N PRO A 324 15.09 -6.37 5.21
CA PRO A 324 14.62 -7.63 5.76
C PRO A 324 13.35 -7.48 6.61
N GLY A 325 12.32 -8.27 6.30
CA GLY A 325 11.03 -8.25 6.99
C GLY A 325 10.20 -6.97 6.81
N ARG A 326 10.56 -6.09 5.87
CA ARG A 326 9.86 -4.81 5.61
C ARG A 326 9.47 -4.64 4.15
N CYS A 327 10.43 -4.72 3.25
CA CYS A 327 10.18 -4.62 1.81
C CYS A 327 11.20 -5.47 1.04
N GLY A 328 10.71 -6.26 0.10
CA GLY A 328 11.56 -6.97 -0.86
C GLY A 328 11.87 -6.13 -2.11
N PRO A 329 12.88 -6.54 -2.89
CA PRO A 329 13.13 -6.00 -4.22
C PRO A 329 11.89 -6.15 -5.13
N ASP A 330 11.66 -5.17 -6.00
CA ASP A 330 10.82 -5.36 -7.17
C ASP A 330 11.65 -6.02 -8.27
N TYR A 331 11.78 -7.35 -8.17
CA TYR A 331 12.61 -8.13 -9.09
C TYR A 331 12.21 -7.92 -10.55
N ARG A 332 10.90 -7.90 -10.85
CA ARG A 332 10.41 -7.71 -12.21
C ARG A 332 10.86 -6.38 -12.77
N LYS A 333 10.72 -5.30 -11.98
CA LYS A 333 11.11 -3.98 -12.44
C LYS A 333 12.63 -3.86 -12.57
N ALA A 334 13.38 -4.31 -11.57
CA ALA A 334 14.83 -4.27 -11.58
C ALA A 334 15.43 -5.05 -12.77
N LEU A 335 14.96 -6.28 -13.00
CA LEU A 335 15.39 -7.11 -14.12
C LEU A 335 15.00 -6.50 -15.47
N SER A 336 13.82 -5.89 -15.59
CA SER A 336 13.43 -5.19 -16.82
C SER A 336 14.35 -4.01 -17.14
N LEU A 337 14.79 -3.27 -16.12
CA LEU A 337 15.72 -2.14 -16.30
C LEU A 337 17.12 -2.63 -16.68
N ILE A 338 17.60 -3.70 -16.03
CA ILE A 338 18.87 -4.34 -16.39
C ILE A 338 18.82 -4.86 -17.83
N ALA A 339 17.73 -5.54 -18.20
CA ALA A 339 17.51 -6.11 -19.53
C ALA A 339 17.35 -5.06 -20.64
N ALA A 340 16.95 -3.83 -20.32
CA ALA A 340 16.80 -2.76 -21.31
C ALA A 340 18.06 -1.91 -21.48
N GLY A 341 18.83 -1.67 -20.41
CA GLY A 341 19.90 -0.67 -20.44
C GLY A 341 21.32 -1.20 -20.71
N PRO A 342 22.33 -0.35 -20.48
CA PRO A 342 23.72 -0.59 -20.88
C PRO A 342 24.35 -1.82 -20.23
N LEU A 343 25.15 -2.55 -20.99
CA LEU A 343 25.87 -3.75 -20.59
C LEU A 343 27.20 -3.41 -19.90
N THR A 344 27.11 -2.66 -18.79
CA THR A 344 28.29 -2.24 -18.02
C THR A 344 28.63 -3.22 -16.90
N PRO A 345 29.90 -3.26 -16.43
CA PRO A 345 30.27 -4.07 -15.27
C PRO A 345 29.47 -3.72 -14.01
N ALA A 346 29.14 -2.45 -13.81
CA ALA A 346 28.33 -2.00 -12.67
C ALA A 346 26.92 -2.59 -12.68
N ARG A 347 26.28 -2.71 -13.86
CA ARG A 347 24.97 -3.36 -13.98
C ARG A 347 25.04 -4.88 -13.80
N PHE A 348 26.11 -5.52 -14.26
CA PHE A 348 26.34 -6.94 -13.99
C PHE A 348 26.52 -7.22 -12.49
N ALA A 349 27.26 -6.35 -11.78
CA ALA A 349 27.40 -6.44 -10.32
C ALA A 349 26.03 -6.32 -9.61
N ARG A 350 25.21 -5.33 -10.02
CA ARG A 350 23.83 -5.17 -9.51
C ARG A 350 22.95 -6.39 -9.78
N LEU A 351 23.04 -7.00 -10.97
CA LEU A 351 22.34 -8.26 -11.30
C LEU A 351 22.78 -9.40 -10.38
N SER A 352 24.08 -9.52 -10.13
CA SER A 352 24.64 -10.55 -9.23
C SER A 352 24.14 -10.37 -7.79
N THR A 353 24.05 -9.13 -7.29
CA THR A 353 23.48 -8.84 -5.96
C THR A 353 22.00 -9.22 -5.88
N LEU A 354 21.22 -8.97 -6.94
CA LEU A 354 19.82 -9.41 -6.99
C LEU A 354 19.69 -10.93 -6.99
N ASP A 355 20.55 -11.63 -7.71
CA ASP A 355 20.61 -13.09 -7.80
C ASP A 355 20.93 -13.73 -6.44
N GLU A 356 21.91 -13.18 -5.71
CA GLU A 356 22.24 -13.60 -4.35
C GLU A 356 21.04 -13.40 -3.40
N ALA A 357 20.40 -12.23 -3.46
CA ALA A 357 19.22 -11.94 -2.65
C ALA A 357 18.03 -12.87 -2.97
N ALA A 358 17.79 -13.14 -4.25
CA ALA A 358 16.71 -14.02 -4.71
C ALA A 358 16.99 -15.51 -4.43
N SER A 359 18.26 -15.91 -4.38
CA SER A 359 18.64 -17.29 -4.08
C SER A 359 18.58 -17.62 -2.58
N GLY A 360 18.79 -16.63 -1.72
CA GLY A 360 18.72 -16.80 -0.26
C GLY A 360 17.34 -16.58 0.37
N ALA A 361 16.38 -15.97 -0.36
CA ALA A 361 15.08 -15.61 0.18
C ALA A 361 13.93 -16.24 -0.62
N SER A 362 12.91 -16.74 0.09
CA SER A 362 11.61 -17.11 -0.50
C SER A 362 10.65 -15.93 -0.70
N ASP A 363 11.01 -14.76 -0.16
CA ASP A 363 10.18 -13.55 -0.20
C ASP A 363 10.05 -13.03 -1.65
N GLY A 364 8.82 -12.85 -2.12
CA GLY A 364 8.51 -12.41 -3.49
C GLY A 364 8.28 -13.55 -4.51
N PHE A 365 8.29 -14.80 -4.06
CA PHE A 365 8.03 -16.00 -4.87
C PHE A 365 6.79 -16.79 -4.40
N GLU A 366 5.79 -16.10 -3.87
CA GLU A 366 4.60 -16.74 -3.29
C GLU A 366 3.62 -17.27 -4.35
N ASP A 367 3.67 -16.72 -5.57
CA ASP A 367 2.85 -17.11 -6.72
C ASP A 367 3.70 -17.82 -7.77
N VAL A 368 3.21 -18.96 -8.28
CA VAL A 368 3.90 -19.78 -9.29
C VAL A 368 4.11 -18.99 -10.58
N ASN A 369 3.07 -18.29 -11.05
CA ASN A 369 3.14 -17.51 -12.29
C ASN A 369 4.07 -16.29 -12.13
N GLY A 370 3.95 -15.58 -11.00
CA GLY A 370 4.85 -14.49 -10.64
C GLY A 370 6.32 -14.93 -10.57
N SER A 371 6.58 -16.08 -9.97
CA SER A 371 7.93 -16.64 -9.82
C SER A 371 8.54 -17.03 -11.15
N GLN A 372 7.77 -17.69 -12.02
CA GLN A 372 8.21 -18.03 -13.38
C GLN A 372 8.68 -16.80 -14.15
N LEU A 373 7.88 -15.73 -14.16
CA LEU A 373 8.25 -14.49 -14.86
C LEU A 373 9.56 -13.89 -14.33
N VAL A 374 9.82 -14.00 -13.02
CA VAL A 374 11.06 -13.52 -12.41
C VAL A 374 12.24 -14.41 -12.79
N PHE A 375 12.08 -15.73 -12.77
CA PHE A 375 13.14 -16.69 -13.14
C PHE A 375 13.52 -16.57 -14.62
N GLU A 376 12.54 -16.43 -15.52
CA GLU A 376 12.76 -16.15 -16.94
C GLU A 376 13.50 -14.82 -17.14
N ALA A 377 13.13 -13.79 -16.37
CA ALA A 377 13.78 -12.49 -16.43
C ALA A 377 15.23 -12.54 -15.93
N PHE A 378 15.54 -13.32 -14.89
CA PHE A 378 16.92 -13.57 -14.46
C PHE A 378 17.73 -14.28 -15.53
N ALA A 379 17.17 -15.35 -16.11
CA ALA A 379 17.83 -16.10 -17.16
C ALA A 379 18.16 -15.21 -18.37
N THR A 380 17.18 -14.40 -18.80
CA THR A 380 17.35 -13.44 -19.89
C THR A 380 18.41 -12.40 -19.54
N ALA A 381 18.39 -11.86 -18.33
CA ALA A 381 19.37 -10.86 -17.90
C ALA A 381 20.80 -11.43 -17.88
N PHE A 382 21.01 -12.64 -17.34
CA PHE A 382 22.33 -13.28 -17.32
C PHE A 382 22.83 -13.67 -18.72
N ALA A 383 21.94 -14.16 -19.59
CA ALA A 383 22.27 -14.45 -20.98
C ALA A 383 22.75 -13.20 -21.74
N ARG A 384 22.19 -12.02 -21.46
CA ARG A 384 22.69 -10.74 -22.02
C ARG A 384 24.13 -10.41 -21.60
N PHE A 385 24.55 -10.91 -20.44
CA PHE A 385 25.92 -10.77 -19.94
C PHE A 385 26.81 -12.00 -20.23
N ASP A 386 26.36 -12.95 -21.06
CA ASP A 386 27.07 -14.20 -21.41
C ASP A 386 27.45 -15.05 -20.20
N ASP A 387 26.66 -14.95 -19.12
CA ASP A 387 26.74 -15.87 -18.00
C ASP A 387 25.75 -17.02 -18.23
N GLU A 388 26.09 -17.89 -19.18
CA GLU A 388 25.25 -19.03 -19.57
C GLU A 388 24.97 -19.95 -18.38
N ARG A 389 25.96 -20.15 -17.50
CA ARG A 389 25.83 -20.99 -16.31
C ARG A 389 24.72 -20.49 -15.39
N ARG A 390 24.71 -19.20 -15.05
CA ARG A 390 23.63 -18.63 -14.21
C ARG A 390 22.31 -18.55 -14.96
N ALA A 391 22.34 -18.30 -16.27
CA ALA A 391 21.12 -18.32 -17.08
C ALA A 391 20.43 -19.70 -17.05
N GLN A 392 21.19 -20.78 -17.25
CA GLN A 392 20.70 -22.16 -17.17
C GLN A 392 20.24 -22.54 -15.75
N TYR A 393 20.92 -22.06 -14.70
CA TYR A 393 20.49 -22.25 -13.31
C TYR A 393 19.07 -21.73 -13.07
N TRP A 394 18.78 -20.49 -13.50
CA TRP A 394 17.46 -19.89 -13.33
C TRP A 394 16.39 -20.55 -14.21
N LEU A 395 16.73 -20.98 -15.44
CA LEU A 395 15.81 -21.76 -16.27
C LEU A 395 15.48 -23.13 -15.67
N GLY A 396 16.47 -23.81 -15.08
CA GLY A 396 16.25 -25.06 -14.35
C GLY A 396 15.24 -24.91 -13.20
N ARG A 397 15.22 -23.74 -12.55
CA ARG A 397 14.22 -23.44 -11.50
C ARG A 397 12.80 -23.30 -12.07
N VAL A 398 12.65 -22.83 -13.30
CA VAL A 398 11.34 -22.85 -13.97
C VAL A 398 10.90 -24.27 -14.30
N GLY A 399 11.83 -25.12 -14.74
CA GLY A 399 11.57 -26.55 -14.98
C GLY A 399 11.04 -27.29 -13.74
N ASN A 400 11.47 -26.88 -12.55
CA ASN A 400 10.96 -27.43 -11.28
C ASN A 400 9.54 -26.98 -10.91
N LEU A 401 8.93 -26.04 -11.66
CA LEU A 401 7.53 -25.63 -11.52
C LEU A 401 6.57 -26.52 -12.35
N TRP A 402 7.09 -27.54 -13.05
CA TRP A 402 6.31 -28.55 -13.78
C TRP A 402 5.52 -29.48 -12.82
N PRO A 403 4.28 -29.94 -13.14
CA PRO A 403 3.56 -29.89 -14.42
C PRO A 403 2.59 -28.72 -14.58
N ILE A 404 2.83 -27.59 -13.91
CA ILE A 404 1.83 -26.50 -13.86
C ILE A 404 1.86 -25.61 -15.12
N ASN A 405 2.88 -25.69 -16.00
CA ASN A 405 2.96 -24.86 -17.20
C ASN A 405 3.57 -25.57 -18.42
N ASP A 406 2.78 -25.72 -19.50
CA ASP A 406 3.12 -26.40 -20.77
C ASP A 406 4.06 -25.62 -21.72
N LYS A 407 4.62 -24.48 -21.30
CA LYS A 407 5.48 -23.66 -22.20
C LYS A 407 6.92 -24.17 -22.18
N LYS A 408 7.40 -24.62 -23.35
CA LYS A 408 8.82 -24.88 -23.60
C LYS A 408 9.60 -23.56 -23.45
N LEU A 409 10.57 -23.55 -22.54
CA LEU A 409 11.38 -22.37 -22.23
C LEU A 409 12.69 -22.47 -23.00
N GLU A 410 12.97 -21.45 -23.80
CA GLU A 410 14.21 -21.34 -24.55
C GLU A 410 15.04 -20.21 -23.95
N VAL A 411 16.35 -20.44 -23.81
CA VAL A 411 17.30 -19.40 -23.38
C VAL A 411 17.25 -18.33 -24.46
N SER A 412 16.91 -17.09 -24.09
CA SER A 412 17.06 -15.96 -25.02
C SER A 412 18.52 -15.92 -25.51
N PRO A 413 18.76 -15.68 -26.82
CA PRO A 413 20.11 -15.80 -27.38
C PRO A 413 21.11 -14.90 -26.63
N LEU A 414 22.31 -15.42 -26.39
CA LEU A 414 23.41 -14.72 -25.74
C LEU A 414 23.71 -13.42 -26.50
N GLN A 415 23.86 -12.29 -25.79
CA GLN A 415 24.25 -11.04 -26.44
C GLN A 415 25.76 -10.98 -26.65
N SER A 416 26.14 -11.08 -27.91
CA SER A 416 27.51 -10.95 -28.40
C SER A 416 27.98 -9.50 -28.51
N LEU A 417 27.10 -8.57 -28.93
CA LEU A 417 27.42 -7.14 -28.98
C LEU A 417 27.24 -6.48 -27.61
N ARG A 418 28.30 -5.84 -27.11
CA ARG A 418 28.28 -5.03 -25.86
C ARG A 418 28.90 -3.66 -25.97
N SER A 419 29.58 -3.38 -27.07
CA SER A 419 30.28 -2.13 -27.31
C SER A 419 29.44 -1.16 -28.12
N GLY A 420 28.12 -1.39 -28.22
CA GLY A 420 27.22 -0.57 -29.03
C GLY A 420 27.27 0.91 -28.63
N VAL A 421 27.31 1.81 -29.61
CA VAL A 421 27.34 3.27 -29.39
C VAL A 421 26.33 3.99 -30.27
N VAL A 422 25.55 4.89 -29.67
CA VAL A 422 24.65 5.82 -30.38
C VAL A 422 25.01 7.24 -29.95
N TRP A 423 25.21 8.15 -30.90
CA TRP A 423 25.53 9.54 -30.58
C TRP A 423 24.97 10.50 -31.63
N GLY A 424 24.72 11.74 -31.21
CA GLY A 424 24.13 12.75 -32.05
C GLY A 424 24.20 14.13 -31.43
N ARG A 425 23.47 15.08 -32.01
CA ARG A 425 23.35 16.44 -31.52
C ARG A 425 21.88 16.88 -31.47
N VAL A 426 21.52 17.69 -30.48
CA VAL A 426 20.18 18.28 -30.35
C VAL A 426 20.28 19.80 -30.22
N PHE A 427 19.49 20.49 -31.04
CA PHE A 427 19.42 21.95 -31.08
C PHE A 427 17.97 22.44 -30.95
N ILE A 428 17.77 23.53 -30.23
CA ILE A 428 16.53 24.33 -30.21
C ILE A 428 16.89 25.69 -30.79
N ASP A 429 16.20 26.12 -31.85
CA ASP A 429 16.43 27.43 -32.48
C ASP A 429 17.90 27.69 -32.87
N GLY A 430 18.58 26.63 -33.33
CA GLY A 430 19.99 26.67 -33.69
C GLY A 430 20.97 26.72 -32.51
N ARG A 431 20.48 26.71 -31.26
CA ARG A 431 21.29 26.68 -30.04
C ARG A 431 21.34 25.28 -29.43
N PRO A 432 22.44 24.88 -28.79
CA PRO A 432 22.54 23.63 -28.03
C PRO A 432 21.38 23.43 -27.05
N ALA A 433 20.69 22.30 -27.14
CA ALA A 433 19.52 21.98 -26.32
C ALA A 433 19.89 21.30 -24.99
N SER A 434 20.78 21.91 -24.21
CA SER A 434 21.33 21.30 -22.97
C SER A 434 20.31 21.03 -21.86
N SER A 435 19.12 21.64 -21.93
CA SER A 435 18.03 21.45 -20.97
C SER A 435 17.00 20.40 -21.41
N VAL A 436 17.09 19.87 -22.63
CA VAL A 436 16.24 18.77 -23.11
C VAL A 436 16.90 17.46 -22.77
N ARG A 437 16.18 16.56 -22.10
CA ARG A 437 16.68 15.21 -21.86
C ARG A 437 16.42 14.34 -23.09
N VAL A 438 17.44 13.59 -23.52
CA VAL A 438 17.36 12.62 -24.61
C VAL A 438 17.31 11.23 -23.98
N GLY A 439 16.26 10.48 -24.27
CA GLY A 439 16.09 9.09 -23.84
C GLY A 439 16.24 8.14 -25.01
N LEU A 440 17.02 7.07 -24.82
CA LEU A 440 17.13 5.94 -25.74
C LEU A 440 16.27 4.79 -25.21
N PHE A 441 15.33 4.31 -26.02
CA PHE A 441 14.40 3.26 -25.64
C PHE A 441 14.63 2.02 -26.49
N LEU A 442 14.70 0.86 -25.84
CA LEU A 442 14.74 -0.45 -26.51
C LEU A 442 13.32 -0.88 -26.87
N GLU A 443 13.12 -1.25 -28.12
CA GLU A 443 11.89 -1.87 -28.61
C GLU A 443 11.95 -3.37 -28.41
N THR A 444 10.99 -3.92 -27.64
CA THR A 444 10.85 -5.36 -27.45
C THR A 444 9.50 -5.80 -28.00
N GLU A 445 9.51 -6.68 -29.00
CA GLU A 445 8.30 -7.27 -29.56
C GLU A 445 8.00 -8.58 -28.83
N SER A 446 6.86 -8.65 -28.15
CA SER A 446 6.41 -9.89 -27.54
C SER A 446 5.73 -10.77 -28.59
N GLU A 447 6.28 -11.95 -28.88
CA GLU A 447 5.66 -12.92 -29.80
C GLU A 447 4.25 -13.35 -29.33
N VAL A 448 4.08 -13.49 -28.01
CA VAL A 448 2.84 -13.95 -27.37
C VAL A 448 1.71 -12.92 -27.50
N THR A 449 2.01 -11.65 -27.27
CA THR A 449 0.98 -10.59 -27.25
C THR A 449 0.92 -9.77 -28.53
N ARG A 450 1.91 -9.93 -29.42
CA ARG A 450 2.17 -9.07 -30.59
C ARG A 450 2.20 -7.57 -30.26
N LYS A 451 2.48 -7.24 -29.00
CA LYS A 451 2.64 -5.86 -28.53
C LYS A 451 4.11 -5.52 -28.49
N THR A 452 4.46 -4.38 -29.08
CA THR A 452 5.76 -3.75 -28.87
C THR A 452 5.73 -3.02 -27.54
N THR A 453 6.65 -3.36 -26.65
CA THR A 453 6.91 -2.63 -25.42
C THR A 453 8.17 -1.79 -25.58
N PHE A 454 8.19 -0.66 -24.88
CA PHE A 454 9.30 0.28 -24.91
C PHE A 454 9.90 0.37 -23.51
N SER A 455 11.18 0.07 -23.41
CA SER A 455 11.89 0.11 -22.14
C SER A 455 13.02 1.11 -22.23
N LEU A 456 13.13 1.99 -21.25
CA LEU A 456 14.21 2.96 -21.17
C LEU A 456 15.54 2.23 -21.06
N SER A 457 16.41 2.44 -22.03
CA SER A 457 17.77 1.89 -22.05
C SER A 457 18.71 2.83 -21.30
N ALA A 458 18.84 4.06 -21.79
CA ALA A 458 19.71 5.09 -21.24
C ALA A 458 19.10 6.48 -21.47
N SER A 459 19.56 7.48 -20.71
CA SER A 459 19.21 8.88 -20.95
C SER A 459 20.41 9.79 -20.71
N ALA A 460 20.40 10.96 -21.32
CA ALA A 460 21.46 11.96 -21.17
C ALA A 460 20.89 13.37 -21.39
N PHE A 461 21.51 14.36 -20.76
CA PHE A 461 21.40 15.74 -21.22
C PHE A 461 22.49 16.01 -22.24
N PRO A 462 22.18 16.70 -23.36
CA PRO A 462 23.19 17.21 -24.26
C PRO A 462 24.17 18.14 -23.54
N ASP A 463 25.44 18.11 -23.94
CA ASP A 463 26.47 19.01 -23.42
C ASP A 463 26.30 20.46 -23.91
N SER A 464 27.26 21.33 -23.59
CA SER A 464 27.26 22.74 -24.00
C SER A 464 27.31 22.96 -25.51
N GLU A 465 27.69 21.95 -26.29
CA GLU A 465 27.69 21.96 -27.76
C GLU A 465 26.47 21.23 -28.34
N GLY A 466 25.63 20.65 -27.48
CA GLY A 466 24.43 19.91 -27.85
C GLY A 466 24.72 18.45 -28.18
N ASN A 467 25.92 17.93 -27.91
CA ASN A 467 26.25 16.53 -28.15
C ASN A 467 25.66 15.62 -27.06
N PHE A 468 25.21 14.44 -27.44
CA PHE A 468 24.89 13.35 -26.51
C PHE A 468 25.49 12.03 -26.99
N VAL A 469 25.77 11.11 -26.07
CA VAL A 469 26.33 9.80 -26.38
C VAL A 469 25.80 8.73 -25.43
N PHE A 470 25.41 7.59 -25.99
CA PHE A 470 25.05 6.37 -25.29
C PHE A 470 26.07 5.28 -25.64
N ARG A 471 26.60 4.60 -24.62
CA ARG A 471 27.65 3.59 -24.75
C ARG A 471 27.24 2.28 -24.12
N TYR A 472 27.98 1.23 -24.45
CA TYR A 472 27.80 -0.12 -23.93
C TYR A 472 26.42 -0.70 -24.24
N LEU A 473 25.89 -0.39 -25.42
CA LEU A 473 24.57 -0.87 -25.84
C LEU A 473 24.67 -2.30 -26.37
N GLY A 474 23.62 -3.07 -26.09
CA GLY A 474 23.45 -4.40 -26.66
C GLY A 474 22.95 -4.37 -28.10
N SER A 475 22.85 -5.53 -28.72
CA SER A 475 22.09 -5.68 -29.96
C SER A 475 20.61 -5.41 -29.72
N GLY A 476 19.93 -4.79 -30.69
CA GLY A 476 18.51 -4.49 -30.55
C GLY A 476 18.02 -3.38 -31.47
N ARG A 477 16.71 -3.15 -31.42
CA ARG A 477 16.03 -2.03 -32.10
C ARG A 477 15.76 -0.94 -31.07
N TYR A 478 16.14 0.28 -31.39
CA TYR A 478 16.07 1.42 -30.50
C TYR A 478 15.36 2.60 -31.15
N HIS A 479 14.75 3.46 -30.36
CA HIS A 479 14.29 4.77 -30.80
C HIS A 479 14.65 5.83 -29.78
N LEU A 480 14.62 7.09 -30.21
CA LEU A 480 14.84 8.23 -29.32
C LEU A 480 13.51 8.86 -28.89
N GLU A 481 13.47 9.31 -27.64
CA GLU A 481 12.46 10.24 -27.14
C GLU A 481 13.16 11.49 -26.58
N LEU A 482 12.53 12.65 -26.75
CA LEU A 482 12.97 13.91 -26.15
C LEU A 482 11.99 14.31 -25.06
N GLN A 483 12.50 14.74 -23.90
CA GLN A 483 11.71 15.25 -22.78
C GLN A 483 12.17 16.67 -22.44
N GLY A 484 11.23 17.60 -22.42
CA GLY A 484 11.49 19.01 -22.11
C GLY A 484 10.22 19.73 -21.66
N THR A 485 10.31 21.04 -21.45
CA THR A 485 9.11 21.85 -21.20
C THR A 485 8.24 21.89 -22.45
N VAL A 486 6.96 22.20 -22.27
CA VAL A 486 6.00 22.34 -23.38
C VAL A 486 6.50 23.37 -24.38
N GLU A 487 7.08 24.47 -23.91
CA GLU A 487 7.60 25.55 -24.74
C GLU A 487 8.82 25.11 -25.57
N GLN A 488 9.71 24.32 -24.97
CA GLN A 488 10.93 23.86 -25.64
C GLN A 488 10.66 22.89 -26.79
N LEU A 489 9.66 22.02 -26.63
CA LEU A 489 9.30 21.02 -27.64
C LEU A 489 8.10 21.45 -28.51
N ARG A 490 7.63 22.70 -28.37
CA ARG A 490 6.55 23.26 -29.17
C ARG A 490 7.05 23.60 -30.57
N GLY A 491 7.07 22.61 -31.46
CA GLY A 491 7.70 22.85 -32.75
C GLY A 491 7.61 21.73 -33.77
N ASP A 492 8.24 22.01 -34.91
CA ASP A 492 8.61 21.00 -35.88
C ASP A 492 9.98 20.43 -35.50
N ILE A 493 10.09 19.10 -35.51
CA ILE A 493 11.32 18.38 -35.20
C ILE A 493 11.86 17.80 -36.51
N LEU A 494 13.01 18.30 -36.95
CA LEU A 494 13.75 17.79 -38.10
C LEU A 494 14.87 16.86 -37.64
N GLY A 495 15.27 15.93 -38.51
CA GLY A 495 16.34 14.96 -38.21
C GLY A 495 15.89 13.80 -37.31
N SER A 496 14.59 13.46 -37.30
CA SER A 496 14.08 12.28 -36.59
C SER A 496 14.74 11.00 -37.15
N PRO A 497 15.50 10.24 -36.33
CA PRO A 497 16.23 9.07 -36.81
C PRO A 497 15.34 7.84 -37.07
N GLY A 498 14.09 7.87 -36.59
CA GLY A 498 13.22 6.69 -36.61
C GLY A 498 13.75 5.57 -35.72
N VAL A 499 13.71 4.34 -36.24
CA VAL A 499 14.19 3.15 -35.51
C VAL A 499 15.62 2.85 -35.91
N LEU A 500 16.49 2.78 -34.91
CA LEU A 500 17.90 2.46 -35.00
C LEU A 500 18.10 0.97 -34.70
N SER A 501 18.86 0.26 -35.53
CA SER A 501 19.20 -1.15 -35.29
C SER A 501 20.67 -1.28 -34.99
N LEU A 502 20.99 -1.80 -33.79
CA LEU A 502 22.36 -2.18 -33.43
C LEU A 502 22.53 -3.68 -33.56
N SER A 503 23.62 -4.09 -34.22
CA SER A 503 24.01 -5.48 -34.43
C SER A 503 25.53 -5.59 -34.47
N GLU A 504 26.09 -6.80 -34.48
CA GLU A 504 27.54 -6.97 -34.64
C GLU A 504 28.09 -6.29 -35.90
N ALA A 505 27.32 -6.34 -37.00
CA ALA A 505 27.68 -5.69 -38.26
C ALA A 505 27.55 -4.15 -38.20
N SER A 506 26.75 -3.62 -37.27
CA SER A 506 26.51 -2.18 -37.10
C SER A 506 26.47 -1.83 -35.62
N ALA A 507 27.66 -1.82 -35.00
CA ALA A 507 27.82 -1.54 -33.58
C ALA A 507 27.72 -0.04 -33.24
N ALA A 508 27.71 0.84 -34.24
CA ALA A 508 27.86 2.28 -34.05
C ALA A 508 26.87 3.03 -34.94
N ALA A 509 26.07 3.92 -34.35
CA ALA A 509 25.12 4.76 -35.06
C ALA A 509 25.36 6.25 -34.75
N ARG A 510 25.82 6.99 -35.77
CA ARG A 510 25.88 8.45 -35.75
C ARG A 510 24.59 9.02 -36.29
N LEU A 511 23.95 9.90 -35.53
CA LEU A 511 22.69 10.52 -35.90
C LEU A 511 22.90 11.87 -36.55
N GLU A 512 22.04 12.18 -37.51
CA GLU A 512 21.91 13.54 -38.03
C GLU A 512 21.50 14.50 -36.91
N PRO A 513 21.90 15.79 -36.97
CA PRO A 513 21.49 16.77 -35.97
C PRO A 513 19.98 16.90 -35.87
N ILE A 514 19.44 16.69 -34.67
CA ILE A 514 18.03 16.89 -34.38
C ILE A 514 17.82 18.38 -34.13
N ARG A 515 16.91 19.00 -34.87
CA ARG A 515 16.63 20.45 -34.78
C ARG A 515 15.16 20.68 -34.46
N ILE A 516 14.91 21.44 -33.40
CA ILE A 516 13.58 21.83 -32.96
C ILE A 516 13.38 23.30 -33.30
N PHE A 517 12.31 23.59 -34.07
CA PHE A 517 11.94 24.95 -34.47
C PHE A 517 10.52 25.28 -34.00
N PRO A 518 10.24 26.48 -33.49
CA PRO A 518 8.92 26.91 -33.10
C PRO A 518 7.97 26.89 -34.31
N ARG A 519 6.75 26.40 -34.08
CA ARG A 519 5.70 26.39 -35.11
C ARG A 519 5.47 27.82 -35.63
N GLY A 520 5.78 28.05 -36.90
CA GLY A 520 5.65 29.36 -37.54
C GLY A 520 6.74 29.68 -38.56
N ARG A 521 7.82 28.90 -38.62
CA ARG A 521 8.82 29.04 -39.69
C ARG A 521 8.38 28.27 -40.94
N PRO A 522 8.10 28.92 -42.08
CA PRO A 522 7.73 28.21 -43.29
C PRO A 522 8.90 27.33 -43.76
N ALA A 523 8.59 26.10 -44.18
CA ALA A 523 9.53 25.07 -44.63
C ALA A 523 10.33 25.40 -45.91
N GLY A 524 10.47 26.67 -46.27
CA GLY A 524 11.17 27.15 -47.46
C GLY A 524 12.11 28.33 -47.21
N GLU A 525 12.29 28.77 -45.96
CA GLU A 525 13.30 29.77 -45.64
C GLU A 525 14.65 29.05 -45.49
N PRO A 526 15.67 29.32 -46.34
CA PRO A 526 16.98 28.71 -46.19
C PRO A 526 17.45 29.00 -44.77
N ALA A 527 17.91 27.95 -44.08
CA ALA A 527 18.57 28.10 -42.80
C ALA A 527 19.55 29.27 -42.92
N ALA A 528 19.42 30.27 -42.04
CA ALA A 528 20.43 31.32 -41.93
C ALA A 528 21.79 30.62 -41.94
N PRO A 529 22.74 31.06 -42.79
CA PRO A 529 23.96 30.34 -43.05
C PRO A 529 24.58 29.94 -41.71
N ALA A 530 24.79 28.63 -41.57
CA ALA A 530 25.51 28.05 -40.45
C ALA A 530 26.99 28.40 -40.60
N ASP A 531 27.30 29.69 -40.64
CA ASP A 531 28.64 30.20 -40.89
C ASP A 531 29.19 30.75 -39.57
N GLU A 532 30.08 29.94 -39.00
CA GLU A 532 31.38 30.30 -38.39
C GLU A 532 31.77 29.39 -37.21
N TRP A 533 30.83 28.62 -36.64
CA TRP A 533 31.14 27.77 -35.45
C TRP A 533 31.41 26.31 -35.81
N LEU A 534 31.28 25.92 -37.08
CA LEU A 534 31.53 24.55 -37.58
C LEU A 534 32.89 24.36 -38.29
N LEU A 535 33.74 25.40 -38.34
CA LEU A 535 35.05 25.37 -39.00
C LEU A 535 36.23 25.79 -38.11
N ALA A 536 36.10 25.69 -36.78
CA ALA A 536 37.27 25.65 -35.91
C ALA A 536 37.78 24.20 -35.81
N GLU A 537 39.07 24.05 -36.09
CA GLU A 537 39.90 22.86 -36.30
C GLU A 537 39.85 21.72 -35.25
N PRO A 538 40.40 20.53 -35.60
CA PRO A 538 40.33 19.33 -34.80
C PRO A 538 41.28 19.41 -33.60
N LEU A 539 40.73 19.52 -32.39
CA LEU A 539 41.52 19.26 -31.19
C LEU A 539 41.60 17.76 -30.95
N GLY A 540 42.83 17.26 -31.08
CA GLY A 540 43.19 15.87 -30.88
C GLY A 540 42.86 15.36 -29.47
N LEU A 541 42.30 14.16 -29.45
CA LEU A 541 42.51 13.23 -28.35
C LEU A 541 43.41 12.12 -28.88
N GLY A 542 44.71 12.31 -28.65
CA GLY A 542 45.69 11.25 -28.70
C GLY A 542 45.54 10.30 -27.51
N GLY A 543 45.86 9.03 -27.77
CA GLY A 543 46.14 7.99 -26.76
C GLY A 543 44.92 7.18 -26.32
N VAL A 544 44.91 5.85 -26.31
CA VAL A 544 45.89 4.79 -26.62
C VAL A 544 45.06 3.56 -27.01
N PHE A 545 45.19 3.06 -28.23
CA PHE A 545 44.86 1.67 -28.57
C PHE A 545 46.16 0.86 -28.53
N PRO A 546 46.28 -0.22 -27.73
CA PRO A 546 47.27 -1.24 -28.04
C PRO A 546 46.75 -2.12 -29.19
N PRO A 547 47.64 -2.54 -30.12
CA PRO A 547 47.25 -3.22 -31.33
C PRO A 547 46.87 -4.68 -31.10
N VAL A 548 45.98 -5.14 -31.97
CA VAL A 548 45.72 -6.55 -32.30
C VAL A 548 47.05 -7.25 -32.63
N GLY A 549 47.44 -8.19 -31.77
CA GLY A 549 48.45 -9.19 -32.09
C GLY A 549 47.77 -10.35 -32.82
N ARG A 550 48.06 -10.49 -34.12
CA ARG A 550 47.85 -11.74 -34.85
C ARG A 550 48.91 -12.76 -34.39
N ARG A 551 48.45 -13.88 -33.84
CA ARG A 551 48.79 -15.24 -34.27
C ARG A 551 47.61 -16.14 -33.99
#